data_AF-A0A1I1E4K0-F1
#
_entry.id   AF-A0A1I1E4K0-F1
#
_cell.length_a   1.000
_cell.length_b   1.000
_cell.length_c   1.000
_cell.angle_alpha   90.00
_cell.angle_beta   90.00
_cell.angle_gamma   90.00
#
_symmetry.space_group_name_H-M   'P 1'
#
loop_
_entity.id
_entity.type
_entity.pdbx_description
1 polymer ?
#
loop_
_entity_poly.entity_id
_entity_poly.type
_entity_poly.pdbx_seq_one_letter_code
_entity_poly.pdbx_strand_id
1 'polypeptide(L)'
;MTEPENRTLSDKFMLRLPDGMRERIKKAAESNNRSMNAELLATLEEKYPARDAFDQLTEVLVILNAMIEKRLEPQGGFNSRDIARFQALSDSIVADLRTRFPKRAATDKVVAAAQVLANDRIIKGQED
;
A
#
# COMPACT_ATOMS: atom_id res chain seq x y z
N MET A 1 13.52 37.22 19.01
CA MET A 1 12.90 35.95 19.42
C MET A 1 12.14 35.41 18.21
N THR A 2 12.66 34.40 17.54
CA THR A 2 11.99 33.71 16.44
C THR A 2 11.28 32.49 17.04
N GLU A 3 9.95 32.48 17.00
CA GLU A 3 9.15 31.33 17.42
C GLU A 3 9.46 30.10 16.54
N PRO A 4 9.51 28.88 17.11
CA PRO A 4 9.69 27.67 16.33
C PRO A 4 8.37 27.34 15.63
N GLU A 5 8.36 27.49 14.31
CA GLU A 5 7.24 27.13 13.44
C GLU A 5 7.04 25.60 13.49
N ASN A 6 6.25 25.08 14.44
CA ASN A 6 5.88 23.67 14.46
C ASN A 6 4.73 23.42 13.46
N ARG A 7 5.04 23.51 12.17
CA ARG A 7 4.17 23.11 11.05
C ARG A 7 4.53 21.71 10.60
N THR A 8 4.43 20.73 11.48
CA THR A 8 4.55 19.34 11.06
C THR A 8 3.24 18.92 10.39
N LEU A 9 3.32 18.68 9.08
CA LEU A 9 2.26 18.23 8.15
C LEU A 9 1.30 19.35 7.68
N SER A 10 1.61 20.04 6.60
CA SER A 10 0.59 20.88 5.95
C SER A 10 0.61 20.77 4.44
N ASP A 11 0.35 19.56 3.94
CA ASP A 11 -0.27 19.47 2.63
C ASP A 11 -1.71 20.00 2.78
N LYS A 12 -2.02 21.12 2.13
CA LYS A 12 -3.30 21.83 2.30
C LYS A 12 -4.11 21.70 1.02
N PHE A 13 -5.24 21.01 1.11
CA PHE A 13 -6.13 20.80 -0.03
C PHE A 13 -7.37 21.71 0.06
N MET A 14 -7.60 22.55 -0.94
CA MET A 14 -8.80 23.41 -0.99
C MET A 14 -9.98 22.65 -1.62
N LEU A 15 -10.94 22.26 -0.79
CA LEU A 15 -12.17 21.59 -1.23
C LEU A 15 -13.21 22.59 -1.73
N ARG A 16 -13.76 22.35 -2.93
CA ARG A 16 -14.98 23.01 -3.42
C ARG A 16 -16.17 22.17 -3.01
N LEU A 17 -17.00 22.72 -2.13
CA LEU A 17 -18.18 22.06 -1.62
C LEU A 17 -19.44 22.63 -2.30
N PRO A 18 -20.43 21.79 -2.65
CA PRO A 18 -21.76 22.27 -3.03
C PRO A 18 -22.41 23.09 -1.91
N ASP A 19 -23.39 23.92 -2.29
CA ASP A 19 -24.12 24.76 -1.35
C ASP A 19 -24.72 23.94 -0.19
N GLY A 20 -24.61 24.48 1.01
CA GLY A 20 -25.09 23.85 2.24
C GLY A 20 -24.27 22.65 2.76
N MET A 21 -23.34 22.08 1.98
CA MET A 21 -22.54 20.95 2.44
C MET A 21 -21.61 21.31 3.60
N ARG A 22 -21.04 22.53 3.59
CA ARG A 22 -20.17 23.00 4.68
C ARG A 22 -20.88 23.03 6.03
N GLU A 23 -22.13 23.50 6.04
CA GLU A 23 -22.94 23.59 7.27
C GLU A 23 -23.33 22.21 7.79
N ARG A 24 -23.63 21.26 6.88
CA ARG A 24 -23.87 19.87 7.24
C ARG A 24 -22.66 19.24 7.93
N ILE A 25 -21.46 19.45 7.40
CA ILE A 25 -20.21 18.95 8.01
C ILE A 25 -19.97 19.62 9.37
N LYS A 26 -20.25 20.94 9.48
CA LYS A 26 -20.12 21.66 10.75
C LYS A 26 -20.96 21.03 11.85
N LYS A 27 -22.24 20.77 11.56
CA LYS A 27 -23.17 20.14 12.50
C LYS A 27 -22.72 18.74 12.91
N ALA A 28 -22.23 17.93 11.98
CA ALA A 28 -21.68 16.61 12.28
C ALA A 28 -20.47 16.69 13.21
N ALA A 29 -19.55 17.62 12.93
CA ALA A 29 -18.38 17.85 13.76
C ALA A 29 -18.75 18.30 15.18
N GLU A 30 -19.71 19.21 15.31
CA GLU A 30 -20.26 19.67 16.59
C GLU A 30 -20.88 18.50 17.38
N SER A 31 -21.69 17.64 16.73
CA SER A 31 -22.26 16.45 17.39
C SER A 31 -21.22 15.42 17.83
N ASN A 32 -20.08 15.36 17.12
CA ASN A 32 -18.98 14.45 17.42
C ASN A 32 -17.92 15.05 18.35
N ASN A 33 -18.13 16.27 18.87
CA ASN A 33 -17.17 17.01 19.69
C ASN A 33 -15.78 17.14 19.02
N ARG A 34 -15.77 17.37 17.70
CA ARG A 34 -14.55 17.49 16.87
C ARG A 34 -14.53 18.84 16.16
N SER A 35 -13.33 19.28 15.78
CA SER A 35 -13.24 20.37 14.79
C SER A 35 -13.76 19.90 13.43
N MET A 36 -14.24 20.82 12.60
CA MET A 36 -14.66 20.49 11.23
C MET A 36 -13.57 19.76 10.43
N ASN A 37 -12.29 20.15 10.62
CA ASN A 37 -11.18 19.47 9.96
C ASN A 37 -10.96 18.05 10.50
N ALA A 38 -11.08 17.85 11.81
CA ALA A 38 -10.98 16.52 12.42
C ALA A 38 -12.14 15.60 11.97
N GLU A 39 -13.34 16.16 11.76
CA GLU A 39 -14.47 15.40 11.21
C GLU A 39 -14.25 14.99 9.75
N LEU A 40 -13.73 15.91 8.93
CA LEU A 40 -13.35 15.61 7.54
C LEU A 40 -12.29 14.50 7.49
N LEU A 41 -11.24 14.60 8.31
CA LEU A 41 -10.19 13.59 8.38
C LEU A 41 -10.75 12.24 8.83
N ALA A 42 -11.53 12.20 9.92
CA ALA A 42 -12.13 10.96 10.40
C ALA A 42 -13.03 10.28 9.34
N THR A 43 -13.84 11.07 8.63
CA THR A 43 -14.69 10.57 7.54
C THR A 43 -13.86 10.00 6.39
N LEU A 44 -12.76 10.68 6.04
CA LEU A 44 -11.85 10.22 4.99
C LEU A 44 -11.09 8.96 5.41
N GLU A 45 -10.62 8.87 6.65
CA GLU A 45 -9.95 7.68 7.19
C GLU A 45 -10.89 6.46 7.24
N GLU A 46 -12.16 6.67 7.58
CA GLU A 46 -13.15 5.59 7.54
C GLU A 46 -13.36 5.05 6.13
N LYS A 47 -13.44 5.94 5.13
CA LYS A 47 -13.71 5.52 3.74
C LYS A 47 -12.47 5.09 2.97
N TYR A 48 -11.32 5.64 3.33
CA TYR A 48 -10.02 5.45 2.71
C TYR A 48 -8.98 5.17 3.80
N PRO A 49 -9.09 4.03 4.51
CA PRO A 49 -8.14 3.69 5.56
C PRO A 49 -6.74 3.64 4.97
N ALA A 50 -5.76 4.12 5.72
CA ALA A 50 -4.37 3.89 5.36
C ALA A 50 -4.16 2.37 5.31
N ARG A 51 -3.90 1.82 4.12
CA ARG A 51 -3.54 0.41 3.98
C ARG A 51 -2.38 0.14 4.90
N ASP A 52 -2.54 -0.64 5.95
CA ASP A 52 -1.41 -0.95 6.82
C ASP A 52 -0.50 -2.01 6.16
N ALA A 53 0.70 -2.20 6.70
CA ALA A 53 1.64 -3.18 6.14
C ALA A 53 1.12 -4.61 6.24
N PHE A 54 0.22 -4.88 7.20
CA PHE A 54 -0.34 -6.21 7.44
C PHE A 54 -1.40 -6.56 6.40
N ASP A 55 -2.28 -5.62 6.05
CA ASP A 55 -3.27 -5.75 4.97
C ASP A 55 -2.59 -6.04 3.63
N GLN A 56 -1.51 -5.30 3.32
CA GLN A 56 -0.75 -5.48 2.08
C GLN A 56 -0.06 -6.85 2.03
N LEU A 57 0.56 -7.29 3.13
CA LEU A 57 1.18 -8.62 3.20
C LEU A 57 0.14 -9.74 3.10
N THR A 58 -1.04 -9.55 3.70
CA THR A 58 -2.15 -10.51 3.62
C THR A 58 -2.67 -10.64 2.19
N GLU A 59 -2.84 -9.51 1.48
CA GLU A 59 -3.24 -9.50 0.07
C GLU A 59 -2.23 -10.29 -0.80
N VAL A 60 -0.93 -10.10 -0.58
CA VAL A 60 0.12 -10.86 -1.28
C VAL A 60 0.09 -12.35 -0.96
N LEU A 61 -0.05 -12.72 0.32
CA LEU A 61 -0.08 -14.12 0.72
C LEU A 61 -1.27 -14.86 0.09
N VAL A 62 -2.45 -14.23 0.06
CA VAL A 62 -3.64 -14.79 -0.59
C VAL A 62 -3.41 -14.96 -2.09
N ILE A 63 -2.85 -13.95 -2.76
CA ILE A 63 -2.55 -14.02 -4.20
C ILE A 63 -1.49 -15.08 -4.49
N LEU A 64 -0.43 -15.17 -3.68
CA LEU A 64 0.60 -16.20 -3.80
C LEU A 64 0.03 -17.59 -3.64
N ASN A 65 -0.83 -17.82 -2.64
CA ASN A 65 -1.49 -19.10 -2.44
C ASN A 65 -2.35 -19.47 -3.65
N ALA A 66 -3.19 -18.55 -4.15
CA ALA A 66 -4.00 -18.76 -5.35
C ALA A 66 -3.14 -19.03 -6.59
N MET A 67 -1.97 -18.37 -6.69
CA MET A 67 -1.01 -18.64 -7.76
C MET A 67 -0.43 -20.05 -7.63
N ILE A 68 0.04 -20.45 -6.44
CA ILE A 68 0.57 -21.79 -6.20
C ILE A 68 -0.46 -22.86 -6.55
N GLU A 69 -1.71 -22.70 -6.09
CA GLU A 69 -2.82 -23.60 -6.42
C GLU A 69 -3.00 -23.73 -7.93
N LYS A 70 -3.09 -22.60 -8.64
CA LYS A 70 -3.20 -22.58 -10.11
C LYS A 70 -2.01 -23.26 -10.80
N ARG A 71 -0.81 -23.19 -10.24
CA ARG A 71 0.39 -23.84 -10.80
C ARG A 71 0.38 -25.35 -10.61
N LEU A 72 -0.24 -25.84 -9.53
CA LEU A 72 -0.32 -27.27 -9.21
C LEU A 72 -1.39 -28.01 -10.03
N GLU A 73 -2.26 -27.30 -10.74
CA GLU A 73 -3.24 -27.92 -11.64
C GLU A 73 -2.54 -28.72 -12.78
N PRO A 74 -3.16 -29.82 -13.30
CA PRO A 74 -2.54 -30.67 -14.32
C PRO A 74 -2.18 -29.96 -15.63
N GLN A 75 -2.85 -28.85 -15.93
CA GLN A 75 -2.55 -27.94 -17.05
C GLN A 75 -2.27 -26.51 -16.53
N GLY A 76 -1.87 -26.43 -15.26
CA GLY A 76 -1.66 -25.23 -14.49
C GLY A 76 -0.46 -24.44 -14.97
N GLY A 77 -0.71 -23.19 -15.38
CA GLY A 77 0.31 -22.29 -15.85
C GLY A 77 -0.07 -20.84 -15.63
N PHE A 78 0.93 -19.99 -15.51
CA PHE A 78 0.74 -18.55 -15.50
C PHE A 78 0.95 -18.03 -16.91
N ASN A 79 0.00 -17.25 -17.40
CA ASN A 79 0.25 -16.44 -18.59
C ASN A 79 1.08 -15.20 -18.19
N SER A 80 1.63 -14.48 -19.18
CA SER A 80 2.43 -13.28 -18.93
C SER A 80 1.67 -12.18 -18.17
N ARG A 81 0.34 -12.13 -18.28
CA ARG A 81 -0.50 -11.16 -17.57
C ARG A 81 -0.61 -11.50 -16.07
N ASP A 82 -0.72 -12.78 -15.72
CA ASP A 82 -0.75 -13.25 -14.34
C ASP A 82 0.58 -12.91 -13.63
N ILE A 83 1.70 -13.17 -14.31
CA ILE A 83 3.05 -12.87 -13.81
C ILE A 83 3.24 -11.36 -13.65
N ALA A 84 2.88 -10.57 -14.66
CA ALA A 84 3.03 -9.11 -14.62
C ALA A 84 2.19 -8.47 -13.51
N ARG A 85 0.97 -8.98 -13.27
CA ARG A 85 0.12 -8.51 -12.16
C ARG A 85 0.75 -8.79 -10.80
N PHE A 86 1.30 -9.98 -10.62
CA PHE A 86 1.99 -10.34 -9.38
C PHE A 86 3.24 -9.49 -9.16
N GLN A 87 4.07 -9.29 -10.19
CA GLN A 87 5.26 -8.44 -10.12
C GLN A 87 4.90 -7.00 -9.74
N ALA A 88 3.92 -6.39 -10.42
CA ALA A 88 3.50 -5.03 -10.11
C ALA A 88 3.00 -4.86 -8.67
N LEU A 89 2.25 -5.84 -8.15
CA LEU A 89 1.80 -5.83 -6.76
C LEU A 89 2.98 -5.95 -5.80
N SER A 90 3.89 -6.91 -6.05
CA SER A 90 5.09 -7.12 -5.24
C SER A 90 5.94 -5.85 -5.17
N ASP A 91 6.18 -5.19 -6.31
CA ASP A 91 6.99 -3.97 -6.39
C ASP A 91 6.33 -2.81 -5.63
N SER A 92 5.02 -2.64 -5.77
CA SER A 92 4.26 -1.62 -5.04
C SER A 92 4.41 -1.77 -3.52
N ILE A 93 4.40 -3.02 -3.03
CA ILE A 93 4.49 -3.31 -1.60
C ILE A 93 5.92 -3.12 -1.09
N VAL A 94 6.92 -3.55 -1.85
CA VAL A 94 8.33 -3.27 -1.52
C VAL A 94 8.58 -1.76 -1.44
N ALA A 95 8.00 -0.96 -2.35
CA ALA A 95 8.11 0.49 -2.33
C ALA A 95 7.43 1.13 -1.10
N ASP A 96 6.22 0.70 -0.75
CA ASP A 96 5.51 1.19 0.44
C ASP A 96 6.25 0.80 1.74
N LEU A 97 6.70 -0.45 1.86
CA LEU A 97 7.47 -0.92 3.01
C LEU A 97 8.80 -0.17 3.18
N ARG A 98 9.51 0.14 2.10
CA ARG A 98 10.74 0.98 2.15
C ARG A 98 10.44 2.38 2.66
N THR A 99 9.34 2.98 2.20
CA THR A 99 8.91 4.32 2.64
C THR A 99 8.57 4.33 4.14
N ARG A 100 7.85 3.31 4.62
CA ARG A 100 7.40 3.22 6.02
C ARG A 100 8.50 2.77 6.99
N PHE A 101 9.44 1.95 6.54
CA PHE A 101 10.50 1.37 7.38
C PHE A 101 11.92 1.64 6.83
N PRO A 102 12.34 2.91 6.70
CA PRO A 102 13.58 3.28 6.02
C PRO A 102 14.87 2.75 6.69
N LYS A 103 14.81 2.34 7.96
CA LYS A 103 15.94 1.78 8.71
C LYS A 103 16.01 0.25 8.71
N ARG A 104 15.03 -0.45 8.13
CA ARG A 104 15.04 -1.93 8.05
C ARG A 104 15.77 -2.39 6.79
N ALA A 105 17.09 -2.55 6.88
CA ALA A 105 17.95 -3.12 5.82
C ALA A 105 17.62 -4.59 5.44
N ALA A 106 16.62 -5.20 6.08
CA ALA A 106 16.18 -6.56 5.78
C ALA A 106 15.49 -6.66 4.41
N THR A 107 14.75 -5.65 3.99
CA THR A 107 14.01 -5.65 2.72
C THR A 107 14.96 -5.76 1.53
N ASP A 108 16.06 -5.00 1.54
CA ASP A 108 17.04 -5.02 0.45
C ASP A 108 17.82 -6.34 0.38
N LYS A 109 18.13 -6.94 1.54
CA LYS A 109 18.78 -8.26 1.60
C LYS A 109 17.87 -9.37 1.07
N VAL A 110 16.58 -9.34 1.41
CA VAL A 110 15.60 -10.33 0.95
C VAL A 110 15.37 -10.19 -0.56
N VAL A 111 15.23 -8.97 -1.08
CA VAL A 111 15.09 -8.72 -2.52
C VAL A 111 16.34 -9.19 -3.29
N ALA A 112 17.54 -8.87 -2.79
CA ALA A 112 18.78 -9.34 -3.40
C ALA A 112 18.88 -10.88 -3.42
N ALA A 113 18.52 -11.55 -2.32
CA ALA A 113 18.50 -13.01 -2.25
C ALA A 113 17.49 -13.63 -3.23
N ALA A 114 16.29 -13.05 -3.36
CA ALA A 114 15.28 -13.51 -4.30
C ALA A 114 15.73 -13.36 -5.76
N GLN A 115 16.42 -12.26 -6.11
CA GLN A 115 16.95 -12.03 -7.44
C GLN A 115 18.03 -13.06 -7.83
N VAL A 116 18.91 -13.40 -6.88
CA VAL A 116 19.93 -14.45 -7.07
C VAL A 116 19.29 -15.81 -7.32
N LEU A 117 18.29 -16.19 -6.52
CA LEU A 117 17.56 -17.46 -6.68
C LEU A 117 16.80 -17.56 -8.01
N ALA A 118 16.24 -16.45 -8.49
CA ALA A 118 15.55 -16.41 -9.78
C ALA A 118 16.53 -16.60 -10.95
N ASN A 119 17.70 -15.95 -10.90
CA ASN A 119 18.72 -16.05 -11.93
C ASN A 119 19.32 -17.47 -12.00
N ASP A 120 19.59 -18.11 -10.86
CA ASP A 120 20.11 -19.49 -10.82
C ASP A 120 19.16 -20.52 -11.45
N ARG A 121 17.84 -20.31 -11.32
CA ARG A 121 16.83 -21.19 -11.92
C ARG A 121 16.68 -21.00 -13.43
N ILE A 122 16.87 -19.79 -13.94
CA ILE A 122 16.85 -19.52 -15.39
C ILE A 122 18.08 -20.15 -16.06
N ILE A 123 19.25 -20.07 -15.42
CA ILE A 123 20.48 -20.66 -15.97
C ILE A 123 20.39 -22.19 -16.01
N LYS A 124 19.92 -22.83 -14.93
CA LYS A 124 19.77 -24.30 -14.89
C LYS A 124 18.65 -24.85 -15.79
N GLY A 125 17.63 -24.06 -16.11
CA GLY A 125 16.54 -24.47 -17.02
C GLY A 125 16.83 -24.25 -18.51
N GLN A 126 18.02 -23.76 -18.86
CA GLN A 126 18.50 -23.58 -20.24
C GLN A 126 19.58 -24.62 -20.64
N GLU A 127 19.97 -25.50 -19.70
CA GLU A 127 21.01 -26.53 -19.90
C GLU A 127 20.47 -27.95 -20.15
N ASP A 128 19.14 -28.14 -20.09
CA ASP A 128 18.43 -29.40 -20.43
C ASP A 128 17.57 -29.20 -21.70
#